data_AF-A0A1Q7LAQ2-F1
#
_entry.id   AF-A0A1Q7LAQ2-F1
#
_cell.length_a   1.000
_cell.length_b   1.000
_cell.length_c   1.000
_cell.angle_alpha   90.00
_cell.angle_beta   90.00
_cell.angle_gamma   90.00
#
_symmetry.space_group_name_H-M   'P 1'
#
loop_
_entity.id
_entity.type
_entity.pdbx_description
1 polymer ?
#
loop_
_entity_poly.entity_id
_entity_poly.type
_entity_poly.pdbx_seq_one_letter_code
_entity_poly.pdbx_strand_id
1 'polypeptide(L)'
;MDKAIKKIDKGEPVVAFTRREWLVSLGSAMVLSGFRGPLGQAHQDPHAAGAPLPPGLYRPSFDHLAHALASEDPFLPIPRGSETEYLRPRSGPFIPQAIAQEEFPVVRRLVEIILGEDLKNSSEKPAYGASASIYDEVAEWIDLVVASAPTIRILARSLPADQRALTVAYFGSEEPMQNLETFESERVCHEGLAWLREESQQRFAKSFLDSDPNGQVELVRAISDVREDKSAIHAGTRLFDFLKAESIRGFYTSRLGLKELDYKGNSFYGKPPGCGLTPRSKATASKLE
;
A
#
# COMPACT_ATOMS: atom_id res chain seq x y z
N MET A 1 4.76 -65.99 2.71
CA MET A 1 6.17 -65.73 3.07
C MET A 1 6.78 -65.11 1.82
N ASP A 2 7.10 -63.82 1.69
CA ASP A 2 7.35 -62.79 2.69
C ASP A 2 6.96 -61.39 2.18
N LYS A 3 6.64 -60.55 3.16
CA LYS A 3 6.25 -59.14 3.05
C LYS A 3 7.45 -58.28 2.63
N ALA A 4 7.30 -57.50 1.56
CA ALA A 4 8.09 -56.29 1.36
C ALA A 4 7.32 -55.09 1.94
N ILE A 5 7.66 -54.73 3.19
CA ILE A 5 7.13 -53.55 3.89
C ILE A 5 7.77 -52.31 3.26
N LYS A 6 6.96 -51.50 2.55
CA LYS A 6 7.28 -50.10 2.24
C LYS A 6 7.38 -49.33 3.56
N LYS A 7 8.56 -48.80 3.88
CA LYS A 7 8.71 -47.75 4.90
C LYS A 7 7.98 -46.50 4.39
N ILE A 8 6.85 -46.22 5.03
CA ILE A 8 6.15 -44.94 4.94
C ILE A 8 7.03 -43.96 5.71
N ASP A 9 7.55 -42.95 5.01
CA ASP A 9 8.18 -41.79 5.63
C ASP A 9 7.09 -41.05 6.41
N LYS A 10 7.14 -41.16 7.74
CA LYS A 10 6.25 -40.42 8.62
C LYS A 10 6.70 -38.98 8.57
N GLY A 11 6.01 -38.16 7.77
CA GLY A 11 6.16 -36.71 7.80
C GLY A 11 6.08 -36.23 9.24
N GLU A 12 7.14 -35.57 9.69
CA GLU A 12 7.16 -34.87 10.96
C GLU A 12 6.00 -33.86 10.99
N PRO A 13 5.31 -33.69 12.13
CA PRO A 13 4.28 -32.68 12.26
C PRO A 13 4.94 -31.30 12.07
N VAL A 14 4.49 -30.55 11.07
CA VAL A 14 4.84 -29.13 10.92
C VAL A 14 4.33 -28.42 12.18
N VAL A 15 5.24 -28.15 13.11
CA VAL A 15 4.93 -27.41 14.33
C VAL A 15 4.55 -25.99 13.92
N ALA A 16 3.26 -25.66 14.04
CA ALA A 16 2.79 -24.30 13.83
C ALA A 16 3.36 -23.41 14.94
N PHE A 17 4.39 -22.63 14.61
CA PHE A 17 4.99 -21.67 15.54
C PHE A 17 3.96 -20.63 15.95
N THR A 18 3.90 -20.31 17.23
CA THR A 18 3.14 -19.15 17.69
C THR A 18 3.84 -17.86 17.25
N ARG A 19 3.10 -16.76 17.06
CA ARG A 19 3.64 -15.45 16.67
C ARG A 19 4.83 -14.99 17.54
N ARG A 20 4.82 -15.38 18.83
CA ARG A 20 5.89 -15.12 19.79
C ARG A 20 7.14 -15.96 19.52
N GLU A 21 6.99 -17.24 19.24
CA GLU A 21 8.11 -18.13 18.91
C GLU A 21 8.72 -17.77 17.56
N TRP A 22 7.92 -17.32 16.59
CA TRP A 22 8.42 -16.80 15.32
C TRP A 22 9.27 -15.53 15.51
N LEU A 23 8.80 -14.56 16.30
CA LEU A 23 9.56 -13.35 16.66
C LEU A 23 10.86 -13.65 17.40
N VAL A 24 10.83 -14.63 18.32
CA VAL A 24 12.04 -15.09 19.02
C VAL A 24 12.97 -15.81 18.05
N SER A 25 12.47 -16.59 17.09
CA SER A 25 13.29 -17.27 16.08
C SER A 25 14.05 -16.26 15.21
N LEU A 26 13.40 -15.17 14.79
CA LEU A 26 14.02 -14.04 14.09
C LEU A 26 15.10 -13.36 14.94
N GLY A 27 14.81 -13.14 16.23
CA GLY A 27 15.78 -12.61 17.19
C GLY A 27 16.99 -13.53 17.37
N SER A 28 16.80 -14.84 17.44
CA SER A 28 17.90 -15.81 17.57
C SER A 28 18.67 -16.04 16.25
N ALA A 29 18.01 -15.94 15.10
CA ALA A 29 18.64 -16.05 13.79
C ALA A 29 19.51 -14.82 13.46
N MET A 30 19.12 -13.63 13.92
CA MET A 30 19.98 -12.44 13.85
C MET A 30 21.15 -12.48 14.84
N VAL A 31 21.00 -13.12 16.00
CA VAL A 31 22.08 -13.22 17.02
C VAL A 31 23.15 -14.27 16.66
N LEU A 32 22.82 -15.29 15.87
CA LEU A 32 23.77 -16.36 15.53
C LEU A 32 24.51 -16.18 14.20
N SER A 33 24.17 -15.15 13.42
CA SER A 33 24.88 -14.77 12.19
C SER A 33 25.58 -13.41 12.31
N GLY A 34 26.49 -13.30 13.28
CA GLY A 34 27.74 -12.55 13.08
C GLY A 34 27.77 -11.05 13.37
N PHE A 35 27.63 -10.65 14.64
CA PHE A 35 28.50 -9.62 15.22
C PHE A 35 29.55 -10.35 16.10
N ARG A 36 30.69 -10.71 15.51
CA ARG A 36 31.86 -11.22 16.25
C ARG A 36 32.91 -10.11 16.35
N GLY A 37 32.86 -9.35 17.43
CA GLY A 37 33.98 -8.55 17.93
C GLY A 37 34.17 -8.89 19.43
N PRO A 38 35.41 -9.08 19.93
CA PRO A 38 35.63 -9.38 21.34
C PRO A 38 35.19 -8.20 22.22
N LEU A 39 34.46 -8.48 23.28
CA LEU A 39 34.17 -7.57 24.39
C LEU A 39 35.48 -7.27 25.14
N GLY A 40 36.24 -6.29 24.65
CA GLY A 40 37.49 -5.90 25.32
C GLY A 40 38.43 -5.11 24.45
N GLN A 41 38.00 -3.94 23.96
CA GLN A 41 38.86 -2.82 23.55
C GLN A 41 37.97 -1.61 23.25
N ALA A 42 37.42 -1.02 24.30
CA ALA A 42 36.82 0.31 24.24
C ALA A 42 37.95 1.35 24.35
N HIS A 43 38.72 1.51 23.28
CA HIS A 43 39.50 2.73 22.98
C HIS A 43 40.23 2.52 21.66
N GLN A 44 39.66 3.06 20.58
CA GLN A 44 40.37 3.74 19.48
C GLN A 44 39.33 4.27 18.47
N ASP A 45 39.66 5.44 17.91
CA ASP A 45 38.89 6.39 17.09
C ASP A 45 37.73 5.85 16.20
N PRO A 46 36.60 6.58 16.09
CA PRO A 46 35.38 6.11 15.41
C PRO A 46 35.42 6.21 13.87
N HIS A 47 36.60 6.29 13.24
CA HIS A 47 36.73 6.57 11.80
C HIS A 47 36.84 5.34 10.89
N ALA A 48 36.67 4.10 11.37
CA ALA A 48 36.76 2.93 10.49
C ALA A 48 35.82 1.77 10.88
N ALA A 49 34.64 1.71 10.25
CA ALA A 49 33.97 0.45 9.88
C ALA A 49 32.79 0.75 8.94
N GLY A 50 33.07 0.65 7.64
CA GLY A 50 32.10 0.76 6.55
C GLY A 50 31.33 -0.55 6.34
N ALA A 51 30.30 -0.79 7.15
CA ALA A 51 29.19 -1.60 6.68
C ALA A 51 28.18 -0.65 5.99
N PRO A 52 27.82 -0.87 4.72
CA PRO A 52 26.73 -0.14 4.11
C PRO A 52 25.47 -0.38 4.94
N LEU A 53 24.76 0.69 5.25
CA LEU A 53 23.49 0.57 5.95
C LEU A 53 22.49 -0.22 5.10
N PRO A 54 21.53 -0.92 5.72
CA PRO A 54 20.44 -1.54 4.98
C PRO A 54 19.74 -0.52 4.07
N PRO A 55 19.23 -0.93 2.89
CA PRO A 55 18.50 -0.03 2.00
C PRO A 55 17.41 0.76 2.75
N GLY A 56 17.41 2.09 2.59
CA GLY A 56 16.46 3.00 3.25
C GLY A 56 16.87 3.52 4.64
N LEU A 57 17.98 3.03 5.21
CA LEU A 57 18.60 3.62 6.41
C LEU A 57 19.77 4.50 6.01
N TYR A 58 19.71 5.77 6.38
CA TYR A 58 20.77 6.75 6.11
C TYR A 58 21.52 7.07 7.39
N ARG A 59 22.85 7.14 7.30
CA ARG A 59 23.68 7.69 8.37
C ARG A 59 23.46 9.19 8.26
N PRO A 60 22.80 9.83 9.23
CA PRO A 60 22.62 11.28 9.16
C PRO A 60 24.02 11.90 9.13
N SER A 61 24.28 12.78 8.16
CA SER A 61 25.58 13.46 8.12
C SER A 61 25.75 14.28 9.40
N PHE A 62 26.99 14.49 9.83
CA PHE A 62 27.26 15.30 11.02
C PHE A 62 26.69 16.71 10.87
N ASP A 63 26.71 17.24 9.64
CA ASP A 63 26.07 18.50 9.27
C ASP A 63 24.54 18.43 9.42
N HIS A 64 23.92 17.32 9.02
CA HIS A 64 22.46 17.12 9.17
C HIS A 64 22.04 17.05 10.64
N LEU A 65 22.83 16.35 11.48
CA LEU A 65 22.61 16.29 12.92
C LEU A 65 22.82 17.65 13.60
N ALA A 66 23.91 18.34 13.27
CA ALA A 66 24.19 19.66 13.82
C ALA A 66 23.10 20.68 13.44
N HIS A 67 22.64 20.64 12.19
CA HIS A 67 21.60 21.53 11.69
C HIS A 67 20.20 21.19 12.25
N ALA A 68 19.90 19.91 12.51
CA ALA A 68 18.66 19.47 13.16
C ALA A 68 18.62 19.83 14.65
N LEU A 69 19.78 19.79 15.33
CA LEU A 69 19.89 20.13 16.75
C LEU A 69 19.99 21.64 17.00
N ALA A 70 20.44 22.42 16.02
CA ALA A 70 20.59 23.88 16.13
C ALA A 70 19.36 24.67 15.64
N SER A 71 18.40 24.02 14.99
CA SER A 71 17.19 24.68 14.49
C SER A 71 16.11 24.70 15.58
N GLU A 72 15.54 25.87 15.84
CA GLU A 72 14.33 26.02 16.66
C GLU A 72 13.03 25.93 15.83
N ASP A 73 13.15 25.77 14.50
CA ASP A 73 11.99 25.61 13.64
C ASP A 73 11.38 24.22 13.82
N PRO A 74 10.05 24.10 13.94
CA PRO A 74 9.39 22.81 14.10
C PRO A 74 9.58 21.88 12.89
N PHE A 75 9.97 22.41 11.73
CA PHE A 75 10.23 21.67 10.50
C PHE A 75 11.36 22.29 9.67
N LEU A 76 12.37 21.50 9.30
CA LEU A 76 13.42 21.95 8.39
C LEU A 76 12.96 21.88 6.92
N PRO A 77 13.28 22.89 6.09
CA PRO A 77 13.05 22.79 4.65
C PRO A 77 13.96 21.73 4.04
N ILE A 78 13.40 20.87 3.19
CA ILE A 78 14.13 19.76 2.57
C ILE A 78 15.13 20.30 1.54
N PRO A 79 16.43 19.93 1.61
CA PRO A 79 17.41 20.31 0.61
C PRO A 79 17.02 19.84 -0.79
N ARG A 80 17.14 20.73 -1.79
CA ARG A 80 16.93 20.39 -3.21
C ARG A 80 17.93 19.30 -3.63
N GLY A 81 17.46 18.29 -4.35
CA GLY A 81 18.24 17.13 -4.79
C GLY A 81 18.40 16.00 -3.76
N SER A 82 17.81 16.11 -2.57
CA SER A 82 17.87 15.03 -1.58
C SER A 82 17.01 13.81 -2.00
N GLU A 83 17.35 12.62 -1.53
CA GLU A 83 16.53 11.41 -1.76
C GLU A 83 15.13 11.52 -1.14
N THR A 84 14.98 12.39 -0.13
CA THR A 84 13.70 12.79 0.47
C THR A 84 13.10 14.05 -0.18
N GLU A 85 13.69 14.59 -1.25
CA GLU A 85 13.09 15.68 -2.03
C GLU A 85 11.75 15.15 -2.53
N TYR A 86 10.66 15.63 -1.93
CA TYR A 86 9.32 15.24 -2.33
C TYR A 86 9.18 15.42 -3.84
N LEU A 87 8.47 14.48 -4.48
CA LEU A 87 8.07 14.61 -5.88
C LEU A 87 7.55 16.03 -6.11
N ARG A 88 8.20 16.75 -7.02
CA ARG A 88 7.79 18.11 -7.35
C ARG A 88 6.36 18.03 -7.91
N PRO A 89 5.45 18.92 -7.47
CA PRO A 89 4.13 19.02 -8.08
C PRO A 89 4.25 19.14 -9.59
N ARG A 90 3.34 18.48 -10.31
CA ARG A 90 3.35 18.45 -11.77
C ARG A 90 3.22 19.88 -12.31
N SER A 91 4.04 20.23 -13.31
CA SER A 91 4.00 21.59 -13.89
C SER A 91 2.94 21.78 -14.98
N GLY A 92 2.21 20.73 -15.37
CA GLY A 92 1.25 20.72 -16.48
C GLY A 92 0.08 19.77 -16.24
N PRO A 93 -0.82 19.57 -17.22
CA PRO A 93 -1.98 18.69 -17.07
C PRO A 93 -1.56 17.23 -16.85
N PHE A 94 -2.46 16.45 -16.25
CA PHE A 94 -2.28 15.00 -16.16
C PHE A 94 -2.22 14.38 -17.56
N ILE A 95 -1.25 13.49 -17.78
CA ILE A 95 -1.17 12.66 -18.98
C ILE A 95 -1.25 11.21 -18.50
N PRO A 96 -2.32 10.48 -18.87
CA PRO A 96 -2.45 9.06 -18.57
C PRO A 96 -1.29 8.25 -19.16
N GLN A 97 -0.81 7.27 -18.40
CA GLN A 97 0.31 6.41 -18.78
C GLN A 97 -0.17 5.05 -19.29
N ALA A 98 -1.29 4.53 -18.80
CA ALA A 98 -1.81 3.23 -19.20
C ALA A 98 -3.20 3.30 -19.83
N ILE A 99 -4.09 4.13 -19.30
CA ILE A 99 -5.43 4.33 -19.86
C ILE A 99 -5.31 5.28 -21.07
N ALA A 100 -6.01 4.99 -22.16
CA ALA A 100 -5.99 5.85 -23.34
C ALA A 100 -6.50 7.26 -23.01
N GLN A 101 -5.97 8.29 -23.65
CA GLN A 101 -6.30 9.69 -23.33
C GLN A 101 -7.80 9.99 -23.53
N GLU A 102 -8.42 9.34 -24.51
CA GLU A 102 -9.85 9.39 -24.81
C GLU A 102 -10.71 8.57 -23.83
N GLU A 103 -10.15 7.57 -23.17
CA GLU A 103 -10.86 6.71 -22.19
C GLU A 103 -10.71 7.23 -20.76
N PHE A 104 -9.67 8.00 -20.45
CA PHE A 104 -9.43 8.52 -19.11
C PHE A 104 -10.61 9.32 -18.52
N PRO A 105 -11.33 10.17 -19.28
CA PRO A 105 -12.53 10.84 -18.78
C PRO A 105 -13.66 9.87 -18.38
N VAL A 106 -13.73 8.69 -19.00
CA VAL A 106 -14.68 7.62 -18.62
C VAL A 106 -14.33 7.08 -17.23
N VAL A 107 -13.06 6.76 -16.99
CA VAL A 107 -12.59 6.26 -15.68
C VAL A 107 -12.83 7.30 -14.59
N ARG A 108 -12.52 8.57 -14.86
CA ARG A 108 -12.83 9.68 -13.94
C ARG A 108 -14.31 9.74 -13.59
N ARG A 109 -15.20 9.60 -14.58
CA ARG A 109 -16.66 9.59 -14.35
C ARG A 109 -17.13 8.36 -13.58
N LEU A 110 -16.53 7.19 -13.80
CA LEU A 110 -16.82 5.98 -13.02
C LEU A 110 -16.43 6.17 -11.55
N VAL A 111 -15.24 6.72 -11.28
CA VAL A 111 -14.77 7.06 -9.92
C VAL A 111 -15.75 8.00 -9.23
N GLU A 112 -16.23 9.02 -9.94
CA GLU A 112 -17.22 9.95 -9.43
C GLU A 112 -18.53 9.27 -8.99
N ILE A 113 -19.02 8.33 -9.80
CA ILE A 113 -20.23 7.55 -9.46
C ILE A 113 -19.95 6.60 -8.29
N ILE A 114 -18.75 6.00 -8.22
CA ILE A 114 -18.36 5.04 -7.17
C ILE A 114 -18.19 5.73 -5.81
N LEU A 115 -17.51 6.88 -5.77
CA LEU A 115 -17.27 7.62 -4.53
C LEU A 115 -18.48 8.45 -4.08
N GLY A 116 -19.41 8.72 -4.99
CA GLY A 116 -20.54 9.62 -4.76
C GLY A 116 -20.24 11.03 -5.29
N GLU A 117 -21.25 11.66 -5.90
CA GLU A 117 -21.09 12.96 -6.56
C GLU A 117 -21.05 14.15 -5.59
N ASP A 118 -21.40 13.95 -4.33
CA ASP A 118 -21.49 14.98 -3.29
C ASP A 118 -20.12 15.54 -2.87
N LEU A 119 -19.04 14.80 -3.13
CA LEU A 119 -17.67 15.25 -2.88
C LEU A 119 -17.22 16.39 -3.81
N LYS A 120 -18.05 16.79 -4.80
CA LYS A 120 -17.82 17.95 -5.70
C LYS A 120 -17.65 19.27 -4.95
N ASN A 121 -18.25 19.41 -3.78
CA ASN A 121 -18.33 20.69 -3.05
C ASN A 121 -17.20 20.90 -2.03
N SER A 122 -16.18 20.02 -2.01
CA SER A 122 -14.98 20.22 -1.19
C SER A 122 -14.28 21.51 -1.64
N SER A 123 -14.40 22.57 -0.84
CA SER A 123 -14.08 23.97 -1.15
C SER A 123 -12.58 24.30 -1.24
N GLU A 124 -11.71 23.32 -1.45
CA GLU A 124 -10.27 23.55 -1.46
C GLU A 124 -9.80 23.89 -2.87
N LYS A 125 -9.32 25.12 -3.05
CA LYS A 125 -8.57 25.48 -4.25
C LYS A 125 -7.34 24.57 -4.34
N PRO A 126 -7.17 23.80 -5.42
CA PRO A 126 -5.98 22.97 -5.58
C PRO A 126 -4.74 23.86 -5.60
N ALA A 127 -3.67 23.39 -4.95
CA ALA A 127 -2.36 24.02 -5.07
C ALA A 127 -1.90 23.99 -6.54
N TYR A 128 -0.99 24.89 -6.91
CA TYR A 128 -0.45 24.93 -8.28
C TYR A 128 0.16 23.57 -8.66
N GLY A 129 -0.36 22.93 -9.70
CA GLY A 129 0.10 21.61 -10.16
C GLY A 129 -0.53 20.40 -9.46
N ALA A 130 -1.46 20.61 -8.52
CA ALA A 130 -2.24 19.54 -7.92
C ALA A 130 -3.47 19.19 -8.77
N SER A 131 -3.97 17.96 -8.65
CA SER A 131 -5.19 17.52 -9.30
C SER A 131 -6.37 18.42 -8.92
N ALA A 132 -7.24 18.67 -9.90
CA ALA A 132 -8.28 19.69 -9.78
C ALA A 132 -9.40 19.29 -8.80
N SER A 133 -9.65 18.00 -8.63
CA SER A 133 -10.65 17.43 -7.73
C SER A 133 -10.17 16.11 -7.13
N ILE A 134 -10.86 15.64 -6.08
CA ILE A 134 -10.62 14.31 -5.50
C ILE A 134 -10.82 13.19 -6.54
N TYR A 135 -11.78 13.33 -7.45
CA TYR A 135 -12.01 12.35 -8.51
C TYR A 135 -10.84 12.29 -9.50
N ASP A 136 -10.19 13.43 -9.74
CA ASP A 136 -8.96 13.47 -10.55
C ASP A 136 -7.83 12.75 -9.81
N GLU A 137 -7.57 13.07 -8.53
CA GLU A 137 -6.52 12.38 -7.73
C GLU A 137 -6.69 10.85 -7.76
N VAL A 138 -7.93 10.38 -7.60
CA VAL A 138 -8.24 8.94 -7.56
C VAL A 138 -8.15 8.31 -8.95
N ALA A 139 -8.60 8.99 -10.02
CA ALA A 139 -8.43 8.50 -11.38
C ALA A 139 -6.96 8.43 -11.81
N GLU A 140 -6.15 9.43 -11.41
CA GLU A 140 -4.70 9.44 -11.60
C GLU A 140 -4.01 8.30 -10.84
N TRP A 141 -4.45 8.01 -9.60
CA TRP A 141 -4.00 6.84 -8.85
C TRP A 141 -4.28 5.54 -9.59
N ILE A 142 -5.49 5.36 -10.10
CA ILE A 142 -5.87 4.16 -10.85
C ILE A 142 -4.99 3.99 -12.08
N ASP A 143 -4.76 5.06 -12.86
CA ASP A 143 -3.86 5.01 -14.01
C ASP A 143 -2.43 4.61 -13.61
N LEU A 144 -1.91 5.15 -12.51
CA LEU A 144 -0.58 4.78 -11.98
C LEU A 144 -0.52 3.29 -11.58
N VAL A 145 -1.55 2.78 -10.90
CA VAL A 145 -1.63 1.36 -10.51
C VAL A 145 -1.61 0.49 -11.76
N VAL A 146 -2.42 0.82 -12.77
CA VAL A 146 -2.49 0.05 -14.01
C VAL A 146 -1.16 0.14 -14.78
N ALA A 147 -0.53 1.30 -14.85
CA ALA A 147 0.75 1.51 -15.54
C ALA A 147 1.91 0.77 -14.89
N SER A 148 1.91 0.67 -13.55
CA SER A 148 2.99 0.02 -12.80
C SER A 148 2.83 -1.50 -12.70
N ALA A 149 1.62 -2.03 -12.89
CA ALA A 149 1.30 -3.44 -12.68
C ALA A 149 2.21 -4.44 -13.44
N PRO A 150 2.56 -4.26 -14.73
CA PRO A 150 3.42 -5.21 -15.43
C PRO A 150 4.81 -5.33 -14.80
N THR A 151 5.42 -4.20 -14.43
CA THR A 151 6.74 -4.17 -13.79
C THR A 151 6.68 -4.79 -12.39
N ILE A 152 5.68 -4.43 -11.60
CA ILE A 152 5.47 -4.99 -10.26
C ILE A 152 5.31 -6.52 -10.34
N ARG A 153 4.55 -7.01 -11.32
CA ARG A 153 4.32 -8.44 -11.52
C ARG A 153 5.60 -9.20 -11.91
N ILE A 154 6.46 -8.62 -12.76
CA ILE A 154 7.78 -9.19 -13.07
C ILE A 154 8.63 -9.27 -11.80
N LEU A 155 8.69 -8.19 -11.03
CA LEU A 155 9.47 -8.15 -9.78
C LEU A 155 8.95 -9.16 -8.76
N ALA A 156 7.62 -9.26 -8.59
CA ALA A 156 6.97 -10.21 -7.70
C ALA A 156 7.32 -11.66 -8.06
N ARG A 157 7.32 -12.01 -9.36
CA ARG A 157 7.72 -13.35 -9.83
C ARG A 157 9.21 -13.65 -9.64
N SER A 158 10.04 -12.61 -9.56
CA SER A 158 11.50 -12.74 -9.33
C SER A 158 11.90 -12.67 -7.87
N LEU A 159 10.93 -12.55 -6.94
CA LEU A 159 11.21 -12.39 -5.52
C LEU A 159 11.93 -13.64 -4.96
N PRO A 160 13.03 -13.48 -4.21
CA PRO A 160 13.68 -14.58 -3.50
C PRO A 160 12.72 -15.37 -2.61
N ALA A 161 12.95 -16.68 -2.48
CA ALA A 161 12.05 -17.58 -1.77
C ALA A 161 11.85 -17.23 -0.29
N ASP A 162 12.89 -16.72 0.38
CA ASP A 162 12.85 -16.25 1.77
C ASP A 162 12.02 -14.96 1.91
N GLN A 163 12.13 -14.02 0.98
CA GLN A 163 11.29 -12.83 0.94
C GLN A 163 9.81 -13.17 0.67
N ARG A 164 9.56 -14.13 -0.23
CA ARG A 164 8.21 -14.63 -0.50
C ARG A 164 7.61 -15.27 0.75
N ALA A 165 8.39 -16.10 1.46
CA ALA A 165 7.97 -16.71 2.71
C ALA A 165 7.67 -15.67 3.81
N LEU A 166 8.47 -14.60 3.91
CA LEU A 166 8.22 -13.50 4.83
C LEU A 166 6.89 -12.79 4.54
N THR A 167 6.59 -12.52 3.27
CA THR A 167 5.32 -11.92 2.84
C THR A 167 4.13 -12.80 3.23
N VAL A 168 4.20 -14.11 2.96
CA VAL A 168 3.15 -15.08 3.36
C VAL A 168 2.96 -15.12 4.87
N ALA A 169 4.05 -15.11 5.64
CA ALA A 169 3.99 -15.08 7.09
C ALA A 169 3.37 -13.77 7.64
N TYR A 170 3.67 -12.63 7.01
CA TYR A 170 3.12 -11.34 7.40
C TYR A 170 1.61 -11.25 7.16
N PHE A 171 1.15 -11.64 5.96
CA PHE A 171 -0.26 -11.58 5.60
C PHE A 171 -1.08 -12.77 6.09
N GLY A 172 -0.43 -13.87 6.48
CA GLY A 172 -1.08 -15.10 6.93
C GLY A 172 -1.66 -15.95 5.79
N SER A 173 -1.43 -15.59 4.53
CA SER A 173 -1.88 -16.33 3.35
C SER A 173 -0.97 -16.05 2.14
N GLU A 174 -1.01 -16.96 1.15
CA GLU A 174 -0.33 -16.76 -0.13
C GLU A 174 -1.10 -15.85 -1.10
N GLU A 175 -2.39 -15.61 -0.82
CA GLU A 175 -3.30 -14.91 -1.72
C GLU A 175 -2.78 -13.53 -2.17
N PRO A 176 -2.27 -12.64 -1.30
CA PRO A 176 -1.75 -11.34 -1.75
C PRO A 176 -0.55 -11.48 -2.69
N MET A 177 0.32 -12.46 -2.43
CA MET A 177 1.49 -12.71 -3.26
C MET A 177 1.08 -13.28 -4.61
N GLN A 178 0.19 -14.28 -4.62
CA GLN A 178 -0.34 -14.86 -5.85
C GLN A 178 -1.09 -13.80 -6.68
N ASN A 179 -1.85 -12.91 -6.03
CA ASN A 179 -2.52 -11.81 -6.70
C ASN A 179 -1.52 -10.87 -7.38
N LEU A 180 -0.45 -10.46 -6.69
CA LEU A 180 0.63 -9.65 -7.30
C LEU A 180 1.32 -10.36 -8.48
N GLU A 181 1.48 -11.68 -8.41
CA GLU A 181 2.12 -12.50 -9.45
C GLU A 181 1.22 -12.70 -10.68
N THR A 182 -0.10 -12.65 -10.54
CA THR A 182 -1.04 -13.14 -11.55
C THR A 182 -2.08 -12.14 -12.03
N PHE A 183 -2.40 -11.11 -11.25
CA PHE A 183 -3.44 -10.16 -11.61
C PHE A 183 -2.99 -9.22 -12.72
N GLU A 184 -3.89 -9.01 -13.68
CA GLU A 184 -3.66 -8.22 -14.89
C GLU A 184 -4.66 -7.07 -14.93
N SER A 185 -4.44 -6.06 -14.08
CA SER A 185 -5.29 -4.86 -14.02
C SER A 185 -5.39 -4.14 -15.35
N GLU A 186 -4.32 -4.16 -16.16
CA GLU A 186 -4.31 -3.60 -17.52
C GLU A 186 -5.34 -4.26 -18.43
N ARG A 187 -5.46 -5.58 -18.36
CA ARG A 187 -6.44 -6.34 -19.14
C ARG A 187 -7.85 -6.12 -18.60
N VAL A 188 -8.01 -6.10 -17.27
CA VAL A 188 -9.30 -5.81 -16.63
C VAL A 188 -9.83 -4.43 -17.05
N CYS A 189 -8.97 -3.41 -17.03
CA CYS A 189 -9.32 -2.07 -17.49
C CYS A 189 -9.71 -2.06 -18.97
N HIS A 190 -8.86 -2.61 -19.84
CA HIS A 190 -9.10 -2.60 -21.28
C HIS A 190 -10.40 -3.33 -21.69
N GLU A 191 -10.57 -4.57 -21.22
CA GLU A 191 -11.78 -5.36 -21.52
C GLU A 191 -13.03 -4.72 -20.91
N GLY A 192 -12.91 -4.18 -19.70
CA GLY A 192 -14.01 -3.53 -19.00
C GLY A 192 -14.52 -2.27 -19.69
N LEU A 193 -13.60 -1.41 -20.12
CA LEU A 193 -13.93 -0.17 -20.83
C LEU A 193 -14.53 -0.47 -22.22
N ALA A 194 -14.03 -1.50 -22.90
CA ALA A 194 -14.64 -2.00 -24.13
C ALA A 194 -16.08 -2.48 -23.90
N TRP A 195 -16.31 -3.30 -22.86
CA TRP A 195 -17.64 -3.75 -22.48
C TRP A 195 -18.58 -2.58 -22.17
N LEU A 196 -18.13 -1.58 -21.40
CA LEU A 196 -18.94 -0.42 -21.05
C LEU A 196 -19.33 0.40 -22.29
N ARG A 197 -18.41 0.55 -23.25
CA ARG A 197 -18.67 1.22 -24.53
C ARG A 197 -19.75 0.48 -25.32
N GLU A 198 -19.63 -0.84 -25.44
CA GLU A 198 -20.58 -1.68 -26.17
C GLU A 198 -21.97 -1.64 -25.53
N GLU A 199 -22.06 -1.77 -24.21
CA GLU A 199 -23.34 -1.73 -23.49
C GLU A 199 -24.02 -0.36 -23.56
N SER A 200 -23.25 0.72 -23.41
CA SER A 200 -23.78 2.07 -23.58
C SER A 200 -24.35 2.27 -24.99
N GLN A 201 -23.63 1.79 -26.01
CA GLN A 201 -24.09 1.86 -27.39
C GLN A 201 -25.33 1.01 -27.63
N GLN A 202 -25.41 -0.19 -27.06
CA GLN A 202 -26.57 -1.08 -27.22
C GLN A 202 -27.83 -0.54 -26.53
N ARG A 203 -27.70 0.01 -25.32
CA ARG A 203 -28.85 0.48 -24.52
C ARG A 203 -29.32 1.88 -24.90
N PHE A 204 -28.39 2.77 -25.22
CA PHE A 204 -28.69 4.20 -25.39
C PHE A 204 -28.29 4.77 -26.75
N ALA A 205 -27.66 3.98 -27.63
CA ALA A 205 -27.11 4.43 -28.91
C ALA A 205 -26.13 5.60 -28.78
N LYS A 206 -25.44 5.69 -27.63
CA LYS A 206 -24.54 6.78 -27.24
C LYS A 206 -23.29 6.23 -26.56
N SER A 207 -22.22 7.02 -26.57
CA SER A 207 -21.08 6.76 -25.68
C SER A 207 -21.51 6.90 -24.21
N PHE A 208 -20.72 6.34 -23.30
CA PHE A 208 -21.00 6.42 -21.87
C PHE A 208 -21.08 7.89 -21.41
N LEU A 209 -20.15 8.74 -21.86
CA LEU A 209 -20.10 10.15 -21.47
C LEU A 209 -21.21 10.99 -22.11
N ASP A 210 -21.72 10.60 -23.28
CA ASP A 210 -22.83 11.29 -23.96
C ASP A 210 -24.22 10.84 -23.44
N SER A 211 -24.27 9.76 -22.67
CA SER A 211 -25.48 9.31 -21.99
C SER A 211 -25.86 10.29 -20.88
N ASP A 212 -27.16 10.45 -20.63
CA ASP A 212 -27.63 11.31 -19.54
C ASP A 212 -27.22 10.74 -18.17
N PRO A 213 -27.23 11.56 -17.09
CA PRO A 213 -26.78 11.11 -15.78
C PRO A 213 -27.49 9.85 -15.26
N ASN A 214 -28.79 9.69 -15.55
CA ASN A 214 -29.53 8.50 -15.12
C ASN A 214 -29.06 7.26 -15.91
N GLY A 215 -28.86 7.39 -17.23
CA GLY A 215 -28.33 6.31 -18.05
C GLY A 215 -26.92 5.86 -17.63
N GLN A 216 -26.05 6.80 -17.26
CA GLN A 216 -24.71 6.47 -16.73
C GLN A 216 -24.80 5.70 -15.42
N VAL A 217 -25.62 6.16 -14.47
CA VAL A 217 -25.83 5.50 -13.18
C VAL A 217 -26.46 4.12 -13.37
N GLU A 218 -27.40 3.97 -14.32
CA GLU A 218 -28.01 2.68 -14.64
C GLU A 218 -26.99 1.66 -15.14
N LEU A 219 -26.09 2.05 -16.04
CA LEU A 219 -25.00 1.18 -16.52
C LEU A 219 -24.07 0.74 -15.39
N VAL A 220 -23.64 1.68 -14.54
CA VAL A 220 -22.77 1.36 -13.40
C VAL A 220 -23.51 0.46 -12.41
N ARG A 221 -24.79 0.71 -12.15
CA ARG A 221 -25.61 -0.12 -11.28
C ARG A 221 -25.70 -1.56 -11.78
N ALA A 222 -25.81 -1.77 -13.09
CA ALA A 222 -25.88 -3.11 -13.70
C ALA A 222 -24.62 -3.96 -13.46
N ILE A 223 -23.45 -3.33 -13.28
CA ILE A 223 -22.17 -4.02 -13.00
C ILE A 223 -21.73 -3.96 -11.54
N SER A 224 -22.43 -3.18 -10.73
CA SER A 224 -22.12 -2.98 -9.31
C SER A 224 -22.48 -4.17 -8.42
N ASP A 225 -22.19 -4.06 -7.12
CA ASP A 225 -22.58 -5.05 -6.11
C ASP A 225 -24.09 -5.12 -5.84
N VAL A 226 -24.84 -4.09 -6.24
CA VAL A 226 -26.30 -4.04 -6.07
C VAL A 226 -27.06 -4.63 -7.25
N ARG A 227 -26.35 -5.17 -8.25
CA ARG A 227 -26.96 -5.89 -9.37
C ARG A 227 -27.73 -7.12 -8.88
N GLU A 228 -28.78 -7.49 -9.61
CA GLU A 228 -29.65 -8.61 -9.24
C GLU A 228 -28.90 -9.96 -9.37
N ASP A 229 -28.24 -10.19 -10.50
CA ASP A 229 -27.45 -11.39 -10.73
C ASP A 229 -25.99 -11.20 -10.33
N LYS A 230 -25.67 -11.62 -9.10
CA LYS A 230 -24.29 -11.62 -8.58
C LYS A 230 -23.41 -12.73 -9.17
N SER A 231 -24.02 -13.76 -9.77
CA SER A 231 -23.29 -14.89 -10.36
C SER A 231 -22.76 -14.58 -11.76
N ALA A 232 -23.36 -13.61 -12.45
CA ALA A 232 -22.83 -13.08 -13.70
C ALA A 232 -21.48 -12.37 -13.45
N ILE A 233 -20.41 -12.99 -13.95
CA ILE A 233 -19.06 -12.41 -13.97
C ILE A 233 -18.65 -12.19 -15.42
N HIS A 234 -18.50 -10.91 -15.79
CA HIS A 234 -18.04 -10.50 -17.12
C HIS A 234 -17.06 -9.33 -17.00
N ALA A 235 -16.59 -8.81 -18.13
CA ALA A 235 -15.58 -7.75 -18.14
C ALA A 235 -16.02 -6.50 -17.35
N GLY A 236 -17.27 -6.06 -17.53
CA GLY A 236 -17.86 -4.96 -16.77
C GLY A 236 -17.87 -5.15 -15.24
N THR A 237 -18.27 -6.32 -14.73
CA THR A 237 -18.26 -6.56 -13.26
C THR A 237 -16.83 -6.62 -12.73
N ARG A 238 -15.89 -7.25 -13.47
CA ARG A 238 -14.47 -7.26 -13.08
C ARG A 238 -13.87 -5.85 -13.02
N LEU A 239 -14.23 -5.00 -13.98
CA LEU A 239 -13.84 -3.59 -13.98
C LEU A 239 -14.39 -2.87 -12.76
N PHE A 240 -15.68 -3.03 -12.46
CA PHE A 240 -16.29 -2.40 -11.29
C PHE A 240 -15.61 -2.82 -9.99
N ASP A 241 -15.37 -4.11 -9.80
CA ASP A 241 -14.72 -4.64 -8.59
C ASP A 241 -13.31 -4.05 -8.42
N PHE A 242 -12.54 -3.98 -9.52
CA PHE A 242 -11.23 -3.36 -9.54
C PHE A 242 -11.29 -1.86 -9.22
N LEU A 243 -12.12 -1.10 -9.94
CA LEU A 243 -12.26 0.35 -9.75
C LEU A 243 -12.77 0.69 -8.36
N LYS A 244 -13.68 -0.10 -7.78
CA LYS A 244 -14.16 0.10 -6.42
C LYS A 244 -13.02 -0.06 -5.41
N ALA A 245 -12.23 -1.13 -5.53
CA ALA A 245 -11.12 -1.38 -4.63
C ALA A 245 -10.03 -0.28 -4.74
N GLU A 246 -9.70 0.14 -5.96
CA GLU A 246 -8.73 1.21 -6.18
C GLU A 246 -9.28 2.60 -5.85
N SER A 247 -10.59 2.83 -5.95
CA SER A 247 -11.19 4.10 -5.54
C SER A 247 -11.05 4.30 -4.04
N ILE A 248 -11.25 3.23 -3.25
CA ILE A 248 -11.07 3.26 -1.79
C ILE A 248 -9.59 3.50 -1.45
N ARG A 249 -8.67 2.75 -2.07
CA ARG A 249 -7.23 2.93 -1.86
C ARG A 249 -6.80 4.35 -2.22
N GLY A 250 -7.12 4.78 -3.44
CA GLY A 250 -6.82 6.11 -3.96
C GLY A 250 -7.36 7.21 -3.06
N PHE A 251 -8.61 7.08 -2.60
CA PHE A 251 -9.22 8.05 -1.69
C PHE A 251 -8.43 8.17 -0.38
N TYR A 252 -8.13 7.06 0.31
CA TYR A 252 -7.41 7.12 1.59
C TYR A 252 -5.90 7.42 1.45
N THR A 253 -5.36 7.40 0.24
CA THR A 253 -4.02 7.94 -0.07
C THR A 253 -4.04 9.37 -0.60
N SER A 254 -5.21 9.92 -0.90
CA SER A 254 -5.40 11.27 -1.43
C SER A 254 -5.23 12.34 -0.35
N ARG A 255 -5.15 13.61 -0.78
CA ARG A 255 -5.13 14.75 0.14
C ARG A 255 -6.35 14.79 1.07
N LEU A 256 -7.54 14.51 0.54
CA LEU A 256 -8.79 14.57 1.29
C LEU A 256 -8.90 13.40 2.27
N GLY A 257 -8.61 12.18 1.82
CA GLY A 257 -8.68 11.00 2.68
C GLY A 257 -7.63 11.02 3.80
N LEU A 258 -6.42 11.52 3.56
CA LEU A 258 -5.43 11.70 4.62
C LEU A 258 -5.88 12.72 5.69
N LYS A 259 -6.60 13.78 5.29
CA LYS A 259 -7.23 14.72 6.23
C LYS A 259 -8.35 14.05 7.02
N GLU A 260 -9.18 13.26 6.35
CA GLU A 260 -10.27 12.52 6.99
C GLU A 260 -9.77 11.51 8.02
N LEU A 261 -8.67 10.81 7.72
CA LEU A 261 -8.01 9.90 8.65
C LEU A 261 -7.30 10.62 9.81
N ASP A 262 -7.29 11.95 9.81
CA ASP A 262 -6.48 12.79 10.69
C ASP A 262 -5.00 12.32 10.72
N TYR A 263 -4.49 11.94 9.54
CA TYR A 263 -3.18 11.30 9.42
C TYR A 263 -2.07 12.26 9.85
N LYS A 264 -1.35 11.88 10.91
CA LYS A 264 -0.29 12.70 11.50
C LYS A 264 1.10 12.47 10.89
N GLY A 265 1.22 11.60 9.88
CA GLY A 265 2.53 11.24 9.32
C GLY A 265 3.45 10.58 10.35
N ASN A 266 4.76 10.83 10.23
CA ASN A 266 5.79 10.40 11.19
C ASN A 266 5.91 11.35 12.39
N SER A 267 4.81 11.91 12.88
CA SER A 267 4.83 12.77 14.07
C SER A 267 5.29 11.96 15.29
N PHE A 268 6.41 12.36 15.88
CA PHE A 268 6.95 11.73 17.09
C PHE A 268 6.17 12.18 18.33
N TYR A 269 5.70 11.22 19.13
CA TYR A 269 5.15 11.50 20.44
C TYR A 269 6.29 11.77 21.43
N GLY A 270 6.40 12.99 21.94
CA GLY A 270 7.37 13.35 22.99
C GLY A 270 7.23 12.55 24.30
N LYS A 271 6.08 11.88 24.51
CA LYS A 271 5.84 10.93 25.59
C LYS A 271 4.97 9.78 25.04
N PRO A 272 5.32 8.50 25.27
CA PRO A 272 4.58 7.38 24.73
C PRO A 272 3.14 7.39 25.27
N PRO A 273 2.11 7.34 24.41
CA PRO A 273 0.71 7.44 24.84
C PRO A 273 0.21 6.21 25.62
N GLY A 274 0.97 5.11 25.65
CA GLY A 274 0.47 3.79 26.04
C GLY A 274 1.09 3.11 27.26
N CYS A 275 1.93 3.76 28.08
CA CYS A 275 2.53 3.07 29.24
C CYS A 275 2.39 3.87 30.54
N GLY A 276 1.14 4.03 30.99
CA GLY A 276 0.84 4.29 32.39
C GLY A 276 0.92 3.00 33.19
N LEU A 277 2.11 2.42 33.38
CA LEU A 277 2.29 1.43 34.42
C LEU A 277 2.15 2.16 35.76
N THR A 278 0.94 2.14 36.33
CA THR A 278 0.77 2.50 37.73
C THR A 278 1.66 1.57 38.55
N PRO A 279 2.63 2.09 39.34
CA PRO A 279 3.42 1.23 40.21
C PRO A 279 2.44 0.52 41.14
N ARG A 280 2.43 -0.83 41.12
CA ARG A 280 1.73 -1.59 42.15
C ARG A 280 2.22 -1.09 43.51
N SER A 281 1.31 -0.56 44.32
CA SER A 281 1.60 -0.22 45.71
C SER A 281 2.21 -1.45 46.38
N LYS A 282 3.40 -1.29 46.96
CA LYS A 282 4.11 -2.35 47.68
C LYS A 282 3.13 -2.99 48.67
N ALA A 283 2.88 -4.29 48.51
CA ALA A 283 2.17 -5.07 49.52
C ALA A 283 2.95 -4.96 50.83
N THR A 284 2.33 -4.35 51.83
CA THR A 284 2.80 -4.35 53.21
C THR A 284 2.93 -5.80 53.67
N ALA A 285 4.16 -6.21 53.99
CA ALA A 285 4.40 -7.49 54.65
C ALA A 285 3.65 -7.49 55.99
N SER A 286 2.64 -8.36 56.12
CA SER A 286 2.08 -8.66 57.44
C SER A 286 3.16 -9.37 58.25
N LYS A 287 3.51 -8.79 59.39
CA LYS A 287 4.23 -9.50 60.46
C LYS A 287 3.48 -10.80 60.77
N LEU A 288 4.17 -11.93 60.66
CA LEU A 288 3.80 -13.13 61.40
C LEU A 288 4.07 -12.86 62.89
N GLU A 289 3.04 -12.98 63.71
CA GLU A 289 3.16 -13.42 65.11
C GLU A 289 2.99 -14.95 65.14
#